data_AF-A0A7W7HJX3-F1
#
_entry.id   AF-A0A7W7HJX3-F1
#
_cell.length_a   1.000
_cell.length_b   1.000
_cell.length_c   1.000
_cell.angle_alpha   90.00
_cell.angle_beta   90.00
_cell.angle_gamma   90.00
#
_symmetry.space_group_name_H-M   'P 1'
#
loop_
_entity.id
_entity.type
_entity.pdbx_description
1 polymer ?
#
loop_
_entity_poly.entity_id
_entity_poly.type
_entity_poly.pdbx_seq_one_letter_code
_entity_poly.pdbx_strand_id
1 'polypeptide(L)'
;MEAGDRDILIVLDAGYEAPGIAWLLRDLPVEVLGRMRSDRVLRRPTPPRVYQPLGGRPGTPTPGVSSRLSRSPTPASTAKHGPKRGTGCTHG
;
A
#
# COMPACT_ATOMS: atom_id res chain seq x y z
N MET A 1 28.41 20.85 -10.36
CA MET A 1 27.13 20.18 -10.64
C MET A 1 27.07 19.00 -9.71
N GLU A 2 26.24 19.10 -8.68
CA GLU A 2 26.16 18.17 -7.57
C GLU A 2 25.18 17.04 -7.90
N ALA A 3 25.42 15.83 -7.40
CA ALA A 3 24.50 14.72 -7.57
C ALA A 3 23.21 15.01 -6.78
N GLY A 4 22.19 15.61 -7.42
CA GLY A 4 20.91 15.87 -6.74
C GLY A 4 20.11 17.08 -7.19
N ASP A 5 20.54 17.85 -8.19
CA ASP A 5 19.68 18.90 -8.74
C ASP A 5 18.50 18.23 -9.46
N ARG A 6 17.28 18.40 -8.93
CA ARG A 6 16.08 17.83 -9.55
C ARG A 6 15.71 18.70 -10.74
N ASP A 7 16.30 18.39 -11.88
CA ASP A 7 16.11 19.17 -13.11
C ASP A 7 14.67 19.12 -13.66
N ILE A 8 13.82 18.24 -13.14
CA ILE A 8 12.50 17.94 -13.71
C ILE A 8 11.41 18.03 -12.64
N LEU A 9 10.47 18.96 -12.83
CA LEU A 9 9.22 19.07 -12.08
C LEU A 9 8.07 18.44 -12.86
N ILE A 10 7.41 17.45 -12.28
CA ILE A 10 6.20 16.83 -12.80
C ILE A 10 5.00 17.40 -12.04
N VAL A 11 4.10 18.05 -12.77
CA VAL A 11 2.87 18.62 -12.21
C VAL A 11 1.68 17.71 -12.52
N LEU A 12 0.95 17.32 -11.49
CA LEU A 12 -0.20 16.42 -11.57
C LEU A 12 -1.47 17.14 -11.09
N ASP A 13 -2.55 17.05 -11.86
CA ASP A 13 -3.86 17.55 -11.44
C ASP A 13 -4.62 16.54 -10.57
N ALA A 14 -5.76 16.96 -9.99
CA ALA A 14 -6.62 16.23 -9.08
C ALA A 14 -7.21 14.91 -9.62
N GLY A 15 -7.05 14.62 -10.91
CA GLY A 15 -7.38 13.31 -11.49
C GLY A 15 -6.34 12.22 -11.19
N TYR A 16 -5.15 12.58 -10.72
CA TYR A 16 -4.00 11.69 -10.55
C TYR A 16 -3.55 11.59 -9.09
N GLU A 17 -3.09 10.40 -8.69
CA GLU A 17 -2.58 10.14 -7.33
C GLU A 17 -1.08 10.44 -7.22
N ALA A 18 -0.76 11.69 -6.88
CA ALA A 18 0.63 12.14 -6.72
C ALA A 18 1.48 11.30 -5.74
N PRO A 19 0.97 10.85 -4.56
CA PRO A 19 1.77 10.01 -3.67
C PRO A 19 2.18 8.67 -4.27
N GLY A 20 1.32 8.06 -5.10
CA GLY A 20 1.63 6.81 -5.79
C GLY A 20 2.69 6.98 -6.86
N ILE A 21 2.57 8.05 -7.66
CA ILE A 21 3.55 8.40 -8.70
C ILE A 21 4.90 8.77 -8.07
N ALA A 22 4.90 9.57 -6.99
CA ALA A 22 6.12 9.92 -6.27
C ALA A 22 6.85 8.69 -5.71
N TRP A 23 6.11 7.67 -5.24
CA TRP A 23 6.71 6.41 -4.79
C TRP A 23 7.34 5.61 -5.94
N LEU A 24 6.69 5.58 -7.11
CA LEU A 24 7.22 4.91 -8.31
C LEU A 24 8.49 5.58 -8.83
N LEU A 25 8.56 6.91 -8.75
CA LEU A 25 9.67 7.71 -9.28
C LEU A 25 10.73 8.05 -8.22
N ARG A 26 10.66 7.47 -7.02
CA ARG A 26 11.47 7.85 -5.85
C ARG A 26 12.99 7.76 -6.05
N ASP A 27 13.42 6.93 -7.00
CA ASP A 27 14.83 6.67 -7.31
C ASP A 27 15.33 7.52 -8.49
N LEU A 28 14.48 8.40 -9.02
CA LEU A 28 14.82 9.35 -10.09
C LEU A 28 15.00 10.76 -9.49
N PRO A 29 15.86 11.61 -10.10
CA PRO A 29 16.06 12.99 -9.68
C PRO A 29 14.90 13.89 -10.15
N VAL A 30 13.66 13.56 -9.78
CA VAL A 30 12.46 14.29 -10.19
C VAL A 30 11.68 14.81 -8.98
N GLU A 31 11.05 15.96 -9.15
CA GLU A 31 10.12 16.53 -8.19
C GLU A 31 8.68 16.32 -8.67
N VAL A 32 7.78 15.97 -7.75
CA VAL A 32 6.36 15.76 -8.06
C VAL A 32 5.52 16.76 -7.26
N LEU A 33 4.86 17.66 -7.97
CA LEU A 33 3.86 18.57 -7.42
C LEU A 33 2.47 18.13 -7.85
N GLY A 34 1.67 17.68 -6.90
CA GLY A 34 0.32 17.21 -7.19
C GLY A 34 -0.76 18.03 -6.51
N ARG A 35 -1.84 18.33 -7.24
CA ARG A 35 -3.09 18.77 -6.63
C ARG A 35 -3.82 17.56 -6.07
N MET A 36 -4.01 17.54 -4.75
CA MET A 36 -4.80 16.50 -4.12
C MET A 36 -6.30 16.79 -4.31
N ARG A 37 -7.07 15.77 -4.69
CA ARG A 37 -8.54 15.84 -4.74
C ARG A 37 -9.11 15.83 -3.32
N SER A 38 -10.15 16.62 -3.05
CA SER A 38 -10.68 16.85 -1.69
C SER A 38 -11.33 15.62 -1.04
N ASP A 39 -11.76 14.65 -1.84
CA ASP A 39 -12.33 13.38 -1.37
C ASP A 39 -11.26 12.34 -1.01
N ARG A 40 -9.97 12.68 -1.16
CA ARG A 40 -8.88 11.80 -0.71
C ARG A 40 -8.74 11.89 0.80
N VAL A 41 -8.84 10.74 1.45
CA VAL A 41 -8.61 10.58 2.89
C VAL A 41 -7.15 10.17 3.12
N LEU A 42 -6.36 11.05 3.75
CA LEU A 42 -5.00 10.72 4.16
C LEU A 42 -4.99 10.08 5.55
N ARG A 43 -4.21 9.02 5.69
CA ARG A 43 -4.01 8.34 6.97
C ARG A 43 -2.84 8.96 7.72
N ARG A 44 -3.11 9.51 8.91
CA ARG A 44 -2.06 9.88 9.85
C ARG A 44 -1.25 8.64 10.26
N PRO A 45 0.07 8.74 10.50
CA PRO A 45 0.85 7.64 11.06
C PRO A 45 0.17 7.07 12.31
N THR A 46 0.15 5.74 12.43
CA THR A 46 -0.39 5.09 13.62
C THR A 46 0.48 5.47 14.81
N PRO A 47 -0.08 6.00 15.90
CA PRO A 47 0.70 6.22 17.11
C PRO A 47 1.31 4.89 17.56
N PRO A 48 2.53 4.90 18.13
CA PRO A 48 3.13 3.69 18.68
C PRO A 48 2.15 2.98 19.62
N ARG A 49 2.01 1.66 19.46
CA ARG A 49 1.16 0.87 20.34
C ARG A 49 1.80 0.85 21.73
N VAL A 50 1.19 1.53 22.70
CA VAL A 50 1.54 1.37 24.11
C VAL A 50 0.82 0.12 24.62
N TYR A 51 1.58 -0.91 24.97
CA TYR A 51 1.02 -2.07 25.66
C TYR A 51 0.63 -1.66 27.09
N GLN A 52 -0.68 -1.56 27.34
CA GLN A 52 -1.23 -1.27 28.66
C GLN A 52 -1.76 -2.56 29.29
N PRO A 53 -1.06 -3.16 30.27
CA PRO A 53 -1.49 -4.41 30.89
C PRO A 53 -2.76 -4.30 31.74
N LEU A 54 -3.25 -3.09 32.04
CA LEU A 54 -4.34 -2.82 32.99
C LEU A 54 -5.58 -2.10 32.40
N GLY A 55 -5.69 -1.86 31.08
CA GLY A 55 -6.90 -1.21 30.55
C GLY A 55 -7.09 -1.20 29.03
N GLY A 56 -8.26 -1.68 28.59
CA GLY A 56 -8.85 -1.46 27.25
C GLY A 56 -9.17 -2.73 26.44
N ARG A 57 -10.47 -3.04 26.27
CA ARG A 57 -11.14 -4.21 25.63
C ARG A 57 -10.18 -5.32 25.14
N PRO A 58 -10.11 -6.48 25.84
CA PRO A 58 -9.59 -7.68 25.20
C PRO A 58 -10.39 -7.90 23.92
N GLY A 59 -9.71 -8.01 22.77
CA GLY A 59 -10.37 -8.55 21.59
C GLY A 59 -11.02 -9.86 22.02
N THR A 60 -12.33 -10.01 21.79
CA THR A 60 -13.08 -11.21 22.14
C THR A 60 -12.22 -12.42 21.75
N PRO A 61 -11.81 -13.29 22.69
CA PRO A 61 -11.08 -14.48 22.31
C PRO A 61 -12.05 -15.30 21.48
N THR A 62 -11.76 -15.46 20.19
CA THR A 62 -12.47 -16.44 19.37
C THR A 62 -12.24 -17.81 20.03
N PRO A 63 -13.26 -18.53 20.49
CA PRO A 63 -13.06 -19.88 20.99
C PRO A 63 -12.65 -20.73 19.79
N GLY A 64 -11.36 -21.09 19.68
CA GLY A 64 -10.92 -22.06 18.68
C GLY A 64 -9.51 -21.95 18.10
N VAL A 65 -8.75 -20.86 18.31
CA VAL A 65 -7.37 -20.82 17.79
C VAL A 65 -6.39 -21.40 18.81
N SER A 66 -6.10 -22.69 18.64
CA SER A 66 -4.94 -23.35 19.22
C SER A 66 -3.68 -22.76 18.57
N SER A 67 -2.87 -22.04 19.35
CA SER A 67 -1.55 -21.60 18.90
C SER A 67 -0.58 -22.78 18.92
N ARG A 68 -0.62 -23.62 17.87
CA ARG A 68 0.49 -24.54 17.61
C ARG A 68 1.64 -23.74 17.01
N LEU A 69 2.53 -23.31 17.89
CA LEU A 69 3.80 -22.70 17.56
C LEU A 69 4.66 -23.68 16.74
N SER A 70 5.42 -23.14 15.79
CA SER A 70 6.49 -23.74 14.98
C SER A 70 6.10 -24.49 13.70
N ARG A 71 6.22 -23.76 12.57
CA ARG A 71 7.20 -24.08 11.51
C ARG A 71 7.31 -22.91 10.54
N SER A 72 8.50 -22.31 10.44
CA SER A 72 8.92 -21.46 9.32
C SER A 72 9.25 -22.33 8.09
N PRO A 73 9.29 -21.75 6.88
CA PRO A 73 8.76 -22.38 5.66
C PRO A 73 9.83 -23.10 4.82
N THR A 74 9.39 -24.03 3.97
CA THR A 74 10.08 -24.36 2.72
C THR A 74 9.44 -23.59 1.56
N PRO A 75 10.20 -22.87 0.72
CA PRO A 75 9.63 -22.21 -0.44
C PRO A 75 9.46 -23.23 -1.56
N ALA A 76 8.21 -23.55 -1.93
CA ALA A 76 7.93 -24.21 -3.19
C ALA A 76 7.58 -23.15 -4.23
N SER A 77 8.57 -22.81 -5.05
CA SER A 77 8.39 -22.20 -6.37
C SER A 77 7.38 -23.02 -7.17
N THR A 78 6.36 -22.39 -7.75
CA THR A 78 5.98 -22.58 -9.16
C THR A 78 5.03 -21.47 -9.61
N ALA A 79 5.46 -20.74 -10.63
CA ALA A 79 4.60 -19.92 -11.44
C ALA A 79 3.52 -20.78 -12.12
N LYS A 80 2.26 -20.31 -12.14
CA LYS A 80 1.33 -20.65 -13.23
C LYS A 80 0.56 -19.40 -13.67
N HIS A 81 1.00 -18.88 -14.81
CA HIS A 81 0.21 -18.03 -15.68
C HIS A 81 -0.86 -18.87 -16.40
N GLY A 82 -2.05 -18.26 -16.58
CA GLY A 82 -2.99 -18.59 -17.67
C GLY A 82 -4.41 -19.03 -17.24
N PRO A 83 -5.43 -18.82 -18.08
CA PRO A 83 -5.89 -17.55 -18.65
C PRO A 83 -7.27 -17.15 -18.09
N LYS A 84 -7.60 -15.85 -18.14
CA LYS A 84 -8.93 -15.32 -17.78
C LYS A 84 -9.94 -15.72 -18.85
N ARG A 85 -10.95 -16.54 -18.50
CA ARG A 85 -12.15 -16.75 -19.33
C ARG A 85 -12.97 -15.46 -19.32
N GLY A 86 -13.19 -14.91 -20.51
CA GLY A 86 -14.04 -13.74 -20.72
C GLY A 86 -15.52 -14.09 -20.50
N THR A 87 -16.23 -13.20 -19.84
CA THR A 87 -17.70 -13.13 -19.90
C THR A 87 -18.06 -11.84 -20.60
N GLY A 88 -18.73 -12.01 -21.74
CA GLY A 88 -18.99 -10.97 -22.73
C GLY A 88 -19.95 -9.88 -22.28
N CYS A 89 -19.74 -8.71 -22.87
CA CYS A 89 -20.68 -7.61 -22.85
C CYS A 89 -21.92 -8.01 -23.68
N THR A 90 -23.10 -7.92 -23.08
CA THR A 90 -24.36 -7.85 -23.83
C THR A 90 -24.72 -6.38 -23.95
N HIS A 91 -24.87 -5.92 -25.19
CA HIS A 91 -25.34 -4.58 -25.51
C HIS A 91 -26.87 -4.54 -25.31
N GLY A 92 -27.33 -3.54 -24.58
CA GLY A 92 -28.69 -3.00 -24.60
C GLY A 92 -28.61 -1.53 -24.94
#